data_AF-A0A0D7VZ86-F1
#
_entry.id   AF-A0A0D7VZ86-F1
#
_cell.length_a   1.000
_cell.length_b   1.000
_cell.length_c   1.000
_cell.angle_alpha   90.00
_cell.angle_beta   90.00
_cell.angle_gamma   90.00
#
_symmetry.space_group_name_H-M   'P 1'
#
loop_
_entity.id
_entity.type
_entity.pdbx_description
1 polymer ?
#
loop_
_entity_poly.entity_id
_entity_poly.type
_entity_poly.pdbx_seq_one_letter_code
_entity_poly.pdbx_strand_id
1 'polypeptide(L)'
;MLFWKTENKIKPKQDFYSKIKEYYVGLSDNQIPIELLNQIISKVTDEIYRDYKRFWKQYPKSRKRYSTLKMDDIEHPSVYFMITDFLNEKGISKSREYSKILFKMDDEEFNKHLDYKDWYETK
;
A
#
# COMPACT_ATOMS: atom_id res chain seq x y z
N MET A 1 -10.19 -36.25 8.56
CA MET A 1 -9.89 -35.48 7.34
C MET A 1 -8.44 -35.05 7.39
N LEU A 2 -7.58 -35.61 6.52
CA LEU A 2 -6.23 -35.09 6.32
C LEU A 2 -6.35 -33.73 5.63
N PHE A 3 -6.22 -32.64 6.40
CA PHE A 3 -5.99 -31.33 5.82
C PHE A 3 -4.64 -31.38 5.14
N TRP A 4 -4.65 -31.46 3.81
CA TRP A 4 -3.49 -31.33 2.95
C TRP A 4 -2.69 -30.12 3.45
N LYS A 5 -1.48 -30.39 3.98
CA LYS A 5 -0.49 -29.37 4.30
C LYS A 5 -0.09 -28.72 2.98
N THR A 6 -0.85 -27.73 2.53
CA THR A 6 -0.45 -26.91 1.40
C THR A 6 0.73 -26.09 1.90
N GLU A 7 1.95 -26.45 1.49
CA GLU A 7 3.15 -25.63 1.66
C GLU A 7 3.08 -24.37 0.78
N ASN A 8 2.02 -23.57 0.90
CA ASN A 8 1.98 -22.26 0.28
C ASN A 8 2.57 -21.25 1.25
N LYS A 9 3.90 -21.13 1.24
CA LYS A 9 4.64 -20.10 1.96
C LYS A 9 4.35 -18.74 1.32
N ILE A 10 4.31 -17.69 2.14
CA ILE A 10 4.22 -16.31 1.65
C ILE A 10 5.52 -16.00 0.92
N LYS A 11 5.44 -15.36 -0.25
CA LYS A 11 6.62 -14.90 -0.98
C LYS A 11 7.48 -13.98 -0.11
N PRO A 12 8.81 -13.96 -0.31
CA PRO A 12 9.71 -13.10 0.44
C PRO A 12 9.28 -11.63 0.38
N LYS A 13 9.51 -10.89 1.47
CA LYS A 13 9.26 -9.43 1.53
C LYS A 13 10.00 -8.68 0.42
N GLN A 14 11.16 -9.16 0.00
CA GLN A 14 11.93 -8.59 -1.10
C GLN A 14 11.16 -8.59 -2.43
N ASP A 15 10.38 -9.64 -2.70
CA ASP A 15 9.55 -9.72 -3.91
C ASP A 15 8.42 -8.69 -3.87
N PHE A 16 7.86 -8.42 -2.68
CA PHE A 16 6.87 -7.37 -2.48
C PHE A 16 7.50 -6.01 -2.73
N TYR A 17 8.66 -5.75 -2.11
CA TYR A 17 9.41 -4.52 -2.25
C TYR A 17 9.71 -4.20 -3.72
N SER A 18 10.26 -5.17 -4.48
CA SER A 18 10.62 -4.95 -5.89
C SER A 18 9.41 -4.55 -6.73
N LYS A 19 8.25 -5.21 -6.53
CA LYS A 19 7.01 -4.89 -7.27
C LYS A 19 6.42 -3.54 -6.88
N ILE A 20 6.38 -3.24 -5.58
CA ILE A 20 5.88 -1.95 -5.07
C ILE A 20 6.79 -0.80 -5.53
N LYS A 21 8.11 -1.03 -5.54
CA LYS A 21 9.10 -0.08 -6.04
C LYS A 21 8.87 0.21 -7.52
N GLU A 22 8.79 -0.82 -8.36
CA GLU A 22 8.56 -0.67 -9.79
C GLU A 22 7.28 0.14 -10.06
N TYR A 23 6.20 -0.18 -9.34
CA TYR A 23 4.93 0.53 -9.44
C TYR A 23 5.05 2.02 -9.11
N TYR A 24 5.55 2.36 -7.91
CA TYR A 24 5.60 3.78 -7.50
C TYR A 24 6.69 4.59 -8.20
N VAL A 25 7.80 3.99 -8.61
CA VAL A 25 8.79 4.65 -9.46
C VAL A 25 8.14 5.02 -10.81
N GLY A 26 7.41 4.10 -11.42
CA GLY A 26 6.69 4.34 -12.67
C GLY A 26 5.65 5.45 -12.57
N LEU A 27 4.90 5.52 -11.45
CA LEU A 27 3.92 6.59 -11.23
C LEU A 27 4.57 7.95 -10.94
N SER A 28 5.67 7.96 -10.21
CA SER A 28 6.28 9.21 -9.74
C SER A 28 6.87 10.04 -10.88
N ASP A 29 7.29 9.41 -11.98
CA ASP A 29 7.95 10.04 -13.12
C ASP A 29 9.02 11.08 -12.71
N ASN A 30 9.84 10.74 -11.69
CA ASN A 30 10.86 11.61 -11.09
C ASN A 30 10.35 12.93 -10.46
N GLN A 31 9.04 13.12 -10.30
CA GLN A 31 8.44 14.30 -9.66
C GLN A 31 8.51 14.25 -8.13
N ILE A 32 8.74 13.06 -7.56
CA ILE A 32 8.88 12.84 -6.12
C ILE A 32 10.36 12.59 -5.81
N PRO A 33 10.96 13.30 -4.82
CA PRO A 33 12.34 13.06 -4.42
C PRO A 33 12.58 11.59 -4.11
N ILE A 34 13.62 10.99 -4.70
CA ILE A 34 13.86 9.55 -4.64
C ILE A 34 14.00 9.02 -3.20
N GLU A 35 14.56 9.81 -2.29
CA GLU A 35 14.67 9.46 -0.87
C GLU A 35 13.31 9.37 -0.18
N LEU A 36 12.41 10.30 -0.50
CA LEU A 36 11.05 10.30 0.01
C LEU A 36 10.26 9.12 -0.58
N LEU A 37 10.40 8.90 -1.89
CA LEU A 37 9.76 7.78 -2.59
C LEU A 37 10.20 6.43 -2.02
N ASN A 38 11.50 6.24 -1.76
CA ASN A 38 12.02 5.03 -1.13
C ASN A 38 11.45 4.79 0.28
N GLN A 39 11.25 5.86 1.06
CA GLN A 39 10.62 5.75 2.38
C GLN A 39 9.15 5.34 2.28
N ILE A 40 8.40 5.90 1.31
CA ILE A 40 7.02 5.52 1.04
C ILE A 40 6.95 4.04 0.63
N ILE A 41 7.78 3.62 -0.33
CA ILE A 41 7.85 2.22 -0.80
C ILE A 41 8.14 1.28 0.37
N SER A 42 9.09 1.63 1.24
CA SER A 42 9.41 0.82 2.42
C SER A 42 8.21 0.72 3.35
N LYS A 43 7.54 1.83 3.66
CA LYS A 43 6.37 1.85 4.55
C LYS A 43 5.22 1.01 3.98
N VAL A 44 4.91 1.17 2.71
CA VAL A 44 3.86 0.39 2.02
C VAL A 44 4.20 -1.10 2.00
N THR A 45 5.45 -1.45 1.71
CA THR A 45 5.92 -2.84 1.72
C THR A 45 5.74 -3.47 3.10
N ASP A 46 6.11 -2.75 4.16
CA ASP A 46 6.04 -3.24 5.52
C ASP A 46 4.61 -3.49 5.95
N GLU A 47 3.71 -2.55 5.64
CA GLU A 47 2.29 -2.64 5.95
C GLU A 47 1.62 -3.80 5.22
N ILE A 48 1.76 -3.85 3.88
CA ILE A 48 1.15 -4.89 3.06
C ILE A 48 1.67 -6.27 3.46
N TYR A 49 2.99 -6.41 3.67
CA TYR A 49 3.56 -7.69 4.05
C TYR A 49 3.10 -8.15 5.44
N ARG A 50 2.94 -7.21 6.38
CA ARG A 50 2.36 -7.48 7.70
C ARG A 50 0.92 -7.96 7.60
N ASP A 51 0.10 -7.29 6.80
CA ASP A 51 -1.30 -7.65 6.58
C ASP A 51 -1.43 -9.02 5.91
N TYR A 52 -0.61 -9.30 4.89
CA TYR A 52 -0.58 -10.60 4.24
C TYR A 52 -0.22 -11.71 5.21
N LYS A 53 0.80 -11.51 6.06
CA LYS A 53 1.13 -12.45 7.13
C LYS A 53 -0.02 -12.68 8.09
N ARG A 54 -0.67 -11.60 8.54
CA ARG A 54 -1.83 -11.67 9.44
C ARG A 54 -2.97 -12.47 8.80
N PHE A 55 -3.35 -12.12 7.58
CA PHE A 55 -4.47 -12.74 6.86
C PHE A 55 -4.19 -14.19 6.46
N TRP A 56 -2.95 -14.53 6.08
CA TRP A 56 -2.55 -15.91 5.81
C TRP A 56 -2.70 -16.81 7.05
N LYS A 57 -2.39 -16.27 8.24
CA LYS A 57 -2.58 -16.97 9.52
C LYS A 57 -4.06 -17.07 9.91
N GLN A 58 -4.80 -15.97 9.78
CA GLN A 58 -6.20 -15.86 10.20
C GLN A 58 -7.17 -16.62 9.30
N TYR A 59 -6.89 -16.71 8.00
CA TYR A 59 -7.79 -17.29 7.01
C TYR A 59 -7.14 -18.49 6.29
N PRO A 60 -7.17 -19.70 6.89
CA PRO A 60 -6.57 -20.90 6.30
C PRO A 60 -7.08 -21.22 4.88
N LYS A 61 -8.37 -20.98 4.61
CA LYS A 61 -8.99 -21.19 3.29
C LYS A 61 -8.47 -20.24 2.21
N SER A 62 -7.90 -19.10 2.61
CA SER A 62 -7.42 -18.03 1.72
C SER A 62 -5.90 -17.95 1.64
N ARG A 63 -5.16 -18.94 2.17
CA ARG A 63 -3.68 -18.94 2.15
C ARG A 63 -3.07 -18.78 0.77
N LYS A 64 -3.68 -19.39 -0.26
CA LYS A 64 -3.23 -19.25 -1.66
C LYS A 64 -3.35 -17.81 -2.16
N ARG A 65 -4.37 -17.07 -1.71
CA ARG A 65 -4.52 -15.65 -2.02
C ARG A 65 -3.38 -14.88 -1.38
N TYR A 66 -3.21 -15.01 -0.06
CA TYR A 66 -2.25 -14.20 0.70
C TYR A 66 -0.80 -14.70 0.61
N SER A 67 -0.48 -15.61 -0.31
CA SER A 67 0.90 -16.03 -0.55
C SER A 67 1.63 -15.13 -1.55
N THR A 68 0.92 -14.39 -2.40
CA THR A 68 1.49 -13.55 -3.46
C THR A 68 0.81 -12.20 -3.52
N LEU A 69 1.61 -11.13 -3.58
CA LEU A 69 1.15 -9.76 -3.75
C LEU A 69 0.21 -9.60 -4.97
N LYS A 70 -0.95 -9.01 -4.75
CA LYS A 70 -1.83 -8.45 -5.78
C LYS A 70 -1.68 -6.93 -5.80
N MET A 71 -1.53 -6.35 -6.98
CA MET A 71 -1.30 -4.91 -7.11
C MET A 71 -2.53 -4.09 -6.70
N ASP A 72 -3.74 -4.63 -6.90
CA ASP A 72 -5.00 -4.02 -6.46
C ASP A 72 -5.01 -3.69 -4.95
N ASP A 73 -4.25 -4.42 -4.12
CA ASP A 73 -4.17 -4.14 -2.68
C ASP A 73 -3.33 -2.89 -2.35
N ILE A 74 -2.39 -2.54 -3.22
CA ILE A 74 -1.59 -1.32 -3.09
C ILE A 74 -2.46 -0.09 -3.38
N GLU A 75 -3.50 -0.28 -4.22
CA GLU A 75 -4.46 0.75 -4.60
C GLU A 75 -5.66 0.84 -3.64
N HIS A 76 -5.63 0.10 -2.54
CA HIS A 76 -6.71 0.12 -1.56
C HIS A 76 -6.73 1.46 -0.80
N PRO A 77 -7.91 2.06 -0.51
CA PRO A 77 -8.01 3.37 0.16
C PRO A 77 -7.22 3.46 1.47
N SER A 78 -7.14 2.38 2.25
CA SER A 78 -6.36 2.37 3.49
C SER A 78 -4.86 2.58 3.28
N VAL A 79 -4.31 2.13 2.15
CA VAL A 79 -2.90 2.37 1.79
C VAL A 79 -2.71 3.84 1.42
N TYR A 80 -3.65 4.43 0.69
CA TYR A 80 -3.62 5.85 0.32
C TYR A 80 -3.73 6.78 1.54
N PHE A 81 -4.61 6.44 2.49
CA PHE A 81 -4.70 7.12 3.77
C PHE A 81 -3.37 7.08 4.51
N MET A 82 -2.79 5.88 4.66
CA MET A 82 -1.49 5.71 5.32
C MET A 82 -0.37 6.52 4.65
N ILE A 83 -0.35 6.61 3.31
CA ILE A 83 0.65 7.41 2.58
C ILE A 83 0.42 8.91 2.84
N THR A 84 -0.83 9.36 2.78
CA THR A 84 -1.18 10.77 3.03
C THR A 84 -0.84 11.18 4.45
N ASP A 85 -1.18 10.36 5.45
CA ASP A 85 -0.83 10.61 6.84
C ASP A 85 0.69 10.67 7.02
N PHE A 86 1.43 9.73 6.42
CA PHE A 86 2.89 9.73 6.47
C PHE A 86 3.52 11.01 5.90
N LEU A 87 2.99 11.51 4.78
CA LEU A 87 3.47 12.73 4.15
C LEU A 87 3.16 13.97 5.01
N ASN A 88 1.96 14.01 5.59
CA ASN A 88 1.52 15.11 6.45
C ASN A 88 2.29 15.14 7.78
N GLU A 89 2.48 13.99 8.44
CA GLU A 89 3.27 13.85 9.67
C GLU A 89 4.72 14.28 9.48
N LYS A 90 5.29 14.03 8.29
CA LYS A 90 6.63 14.51 7.93
C LYS A 90 6.70 16.00 7.60
N GLY A 91 5.58 16.71 7.54
CA GLY A 91 5.54 18.13 7.17
C GLY A 91 5.94 18.40 5.73
N ILE A 92 5.68 17.47 4.81
CA ILE A 92 6.00 17.66 3.39
C ILE A 92 5.06 18.72 2.81
N SER A 93 5.60 19.87 2.40
CA SER A 93 4.82 20.99 1.86
C SER A 93 4.01 20.64 0.61
N LYS A 94 4.49 19.69 -0.19
CA LYS A 94 3.84 19.17 -1.40
C LYS A 94 3.11 17.84 -1.17
N SER A 95 2.68 17.55 0.06
CA SER A 95 2.05 16.27 0.40
C SER A 95 0.85 15.98 -0.49
N ARG A 96 0.01 16.99 -0.73
CA ARG A 96 -1.17 16.89 -1.60
C ARG A 96 -0.79 16.52 -3.03
N GLU A 97 0.15 17.23 -3.64
CA GLU A 97 0.59 16.97 -5.01
C GLU A 97 1.19 15.58 -5.15
N TYR A 98 2.04 15.17 -4.21
CA TYR A 98 2.65 13.84 -4.22
C TYR A 98 1.61 12.73 -4.02
N SER A 99 0.64 12.91 -3.12
CA SER A 99 -0.47 11.97 -2.96
C SER A 99 -1.26 11.81 -4.26
N LYS A 100 -1.63 12.90 -4.93
CA LYS A 100 -2.35 12.85 -6.22
C LYS A 100 -1.59 12.05 -7.28
N ILE A 101 -0.28 12.30 -7.42
CA ILE A 101 0.59 11.55 -8.34
C ILE A 101 0.60 10.06 -7.99
N LEU A 102 0.81 9.72 -6.73
CA LEU A 102 0.92 8.33 -6.27
C LEU A 102 -0.40 7.56 -6.37
N PHE A 103 -1.54 8.27 -6.31
CA PHE A 103 -2.88 7.65 -6.33
C PHE A 103 -3.53 7.72 -7.71
N LYS A 104 -2.87 8.37 -8.69
CA LYS A 104 -3.39 8.63 -10.04
C LYS A 104 -4.71 9.41 -10.00
N MET A 105 -4.82 10.36 -9.08
CA MET A 105 -6.04 11.13 -8.83
C MET A 105 -5.93 12.57 -9.30
N ASP A 106 -7.02 13.13 -9.79
CA ASP A 106 -7.18 14.57 -9.95
C ASP A 106 -7.59 15.26 -8.63
N ASP A 107 -7.84 16.57 -8.68
CA ASP A 107 -8.24 17.33 -7.49
C ASP A 107 -9.62 16.97 -6.95
N GLU A 108 -10.58 16.63 -7.82
CA GLU A 108 -11.93 16.26 -7.41
C GLU A 108 -11.94 14.87 -6.76
N GLU A 109 -11.27 13.91 -7.38
CA GLU A 109 -11.08 12.56 -6.85
C GLU A 109 -10.34 12.58 -5.51
N PHE A 110 -9.30 13.39 -5.40
CA PHE A 110 -8.55 13.51 -4.15
C PHE A 110 -9.37 14.16 -3.03
N ASN A 111 -10.19 15.16 -3.33
CA ASN A 111 -11.08 15.75 -2.32
C ASN A 111 -12.11 14.72 -1.83
N LYS A 112 -12.72 13.95 -2.73
CA LYS A 112 -13.63 12.84 -2.34
C LYS A 112 -12.93 11.79 -1.48
N HIS A 113 -11.66 11.50 -1.78
CA HIS A 113 -10.84 10.60 -0.98
C HIS A 113 -10.66 11.12 0.46
N LEU A 114 -10.40 12.41 0.64
CA LEU A 114 -10.30 13.04 1.97
C LEU A 114 -11.63 13.00 2.72
N ASP A 115 -12.74 13.34 2.06
CA ASP A 115 -14.08 13.27 2.68
C ASP A 115 -14.39 11.84 3.17
N TYR A 116 -14.01 10.84 2.37
CA TYR A 116 -14.18 9.43 2.74
C TYR A 116 -13.31 9.02 3.93
N LYS A 117 -12.09 9.59 4.05
CA LYS A 117 -11.20 9.38 5.20
C LYS A 117 -11.84 9.87 6.49
N ASP A 118 -12.32 11.12 6.47
CA ASP A 118 -12.93 11.76 7.63
C ASP A 118 -14.15 10.99 8.11
N TRP A 119 -14.99 10.49 7.18
CA TRP A 119 -16.12 9.62 7.53
C TRP A 119 -15.70 8.28 8.14
N TYR A 120 -14.60 7.68 7.65
CA TYR A 120 -14.09 6.41 8.16
C TYR A 120 -13.51 6.55 9.57
N GLU A 121 -12.87 7.68 9.87
CA GLU A 121 -12.21 7.94 11.16
C GLU A 121 -13.14 8.49 12.25
N THR A 122 -14.27 9.09 11.86
CA THR A 122 -15.28 9.63 12.80
C THR A 122 -16.36 8.62 13.20
N LYS A 123 -16.32 7.40 12.66
CA LYS A 123 -17.21 6.29 13.00
C LYS A 123 -16.63 5.38 14.08
#